data_AF-A0A9E6EMP0-F1
#
_entry.id   AF-A0A9E6EMP0-F1
#
_cell.length_a   1.000
_cell.length_b   1.000
_cell.length_c   1.000
_cell.angle_alpha   90.00
_cell.angle_beta   90.00
_cell.angle_gamma   90.00
#
_symmetry.space_group_name_H-M   'P 1'
#
loop_
_entity.id
_entity.type
_entity.pdbx_description
1 polymer ?
#
loop_
_entity_poly.entity_id
_entity_poly.type
_entity_poly.pdbx_seq_one_letter_code
_entity_poly.pdbx_strand_id
1 'polypeptide(L)'
;MSKETASPSLLTALKELPGNVWKSIFRNPLPTNDLERSSTSFTNFFLHIHPVKVHKNTLRPLYTLGLGLISFFLFVILVITGILLMFYYVPSTTQAYDRMLDLRGSVAFGTILRNMHRWSAHGMVAVVVMHLCRVFLTGSYKKPREFNWVLGVVLLLLTLLMSFTGYLLPWDQLAFWAITVGAAIAGYAPVIGKDIQFLLMGGSTVGQEALLRFYVLHVAVLPAALTLAIAIHFWRIRKDGGLSRPAGADPTPPMEMMAAMTDPKPSLLEGRKTYGLQGLVRGPLTKVNNIPDNTVFSWPNLFMAELFVFVMTLAVILVLSLLFNAPLEEPVNVMHPPNPAKAPWYFLGLQEMVSYSAFWGGIGVPGIFVGLLLLAPYLDRSPKGVGTWFSRDRLLANTIFLTFLLANVIFVIIGTFFRGPNWAFVTPW
;
A
#
# COMPACT_ATOMS: atom_id res chain seq x y z
N MET A 1 -20.17 -45.97 34.63
CA MET A 1 -21.43 -45.22 34.73
C MET A 1 -21.28 -43.90 34.00
N SER A 2 -21.81 -43.83 32.78
CA SER A 2 -21.88 -42.61 31.98
C SER A 2 -22.83 -41.63 32.65
N LYS A 3 -22.37 -40.43 33.00
CA LYS A 3 -23.27 -39.32 33.30
C LYS A 3 -23.97 -38.94 32.00
N GLU A 4 -25.22 -39.39 31.83
CA GLU A 4 -26.14 -38.78 30.87
C GLU A 4 -26.24 -37.30 31.20
N THR A 5 -25.74 -36.47 30.29
CA THR A 5 -25.91 -35.02 30.37
C THR A 5 -27.35 -34.73 29.95
N ALA A 6 -28.23 -34.50 30.94
CA ALA A 6 -29.60 -34.10 30.67
C ALA A 6 -29.60 -32.87 29.75
N SER A 7 -30.28 -32.96 28.60
CA SER A 7 -30.37 -31.86 27.64
C SER A 7 -31.01 -30.65 28.31
N PRO A 8 -30.42 -29.44 28.20
CA PRO A 8 -30.96 -28.25 28.84
C PRO A 8 -32.39 -27.98 28.36
N SER A 9 -33.26 -27.57 29.27
CA SER A 9 -34.63 -27.18 28.91
C SER A 9 -34.61 -26.01 27.91
N LEU A 10 -35.61 -25.93 27.03
CA LEU A 10 -35.70 -24.88 26.01
C LEU A 10 -35.70 -23.47 26.63
N LEU A 11 -36.27 -23.30 27.82
CA LEU A 11 -36.22 -22.05 28.59
C LEU A 11 -34.82 -21.70 29.08
N THR A 12 -34.04 -22.69 29.51
CA THR A 12 -32.62 -22.51 29.90
C THR A 12 -31.79 -22.16 28.67
N ALA A 13 -32.01 -22.85 27.56
CA ALA A 13 -31.32 -22.59 26.30
C ALA A 13 -31.60 -21.17 25.76
N LEU A 14 -32.83 -20.68 25.86
CA LEU A 14 -33.21 -19.31 25.48
C LEU A 14 -32.58 -18.24 26.38
N LYS A 15 -32.52 -18.47 27.70
CA LYS A 15 -31.87 -17.55 28.65
C LYS A 15 -30.36 -17.47 28.43
N GLU A 16 -29.73 -18.60 28.11
CA GLU A 16 -28.29 -18.65 27.83
C GLU A 16 -27.95 -18.30 26.38
N LEU A 17 -28.95 -18.15 25.49
CA LEU A 17 -28.77 -17.94 24.06
C LEU A 17 -27.83 -16.76 23.75
N PRO A 18 -27.95 -15.57 24.37
CA PRO A 18 -27.02 -14.47 24.10
C PRO A 18 -25.58 -14.83 24.49
N GLY A 19 -25.38 -15.50 25.62
CA GLY A 19 -24.06 -15.94 26.08
C GLY A 19 -23.48 -17.06 25.23
N ASN A 20 -24.31 -17.98 24.75
CA ASN A 20 -23.92 -19.08 23.88
C ASN A 20 -23.58 -18.59 22.47
N VAL A 21 -24.38 -17.66 21.92
CA VAL A 21 -24.07 -16.96 20.67
C VAL A 21 -22.74 -16.21 20.82
N TRP A 22 -22.57 -15.46 21.91
CA TRP A 22 -21.31 -14.76 22.20
C TRP A 22 -20.11 -15.71 22.27
N LYS A 23 -20.19 -16.78 23.06
CA LYS A 23 -19.11 -17.79 23.19
C LYS A 23 -18.86 -18.56 21.89
N SER A 24 -19.88 -18.73 21.04
CA SER A 24 -19.72 -19.39 19.74
C SER A 24 -18.87 -18.57 18.78
N ILE A 25 -18.97 -17.22 18.86
CA ILE A 25 -18.22 -16.26 18.06
C ILE A 25 -16.85 -15.97 18.71
N PHE A 26 -16.83 -15.75 20.02
CA PHE A 26 -15.65 -15.44 20.83
C PHE A 26 -15.30 -16.63 21.75
N ARG A 27 -14.61 -17.62 21.15
CA ARG A 27 -14.35 -18.91 21.79
C ARG A 27 -13.35 -18.89 22.95
N ASN A 28 -12.54 -17.84 23.10
CA ASN A 28 -11.53 -17.76 24.15
C ASN A 28 -11.73 -16.52 25.05
N PRO A 29 -11.58 -16.66 26.38
CA PRO A 29 -11.49 -15.52 27.29
C PRO A 29 -10.23 -14.69 27.03
N LEU A 30 -10.17 -13.50 27.64
CA LEU A 30 -8.98 -12.65 27.58
C LEU A 30 -7.75 -13.41 28.10
N PRO A 31 -6.66 -13.49 27.33
CA PRO A 31 -5.54 -14.35 27.66
C PRO A 31 -4.71 -13.76 28.80
N THR A 32 -4.51 -14.56 29.86
CA THR A 32 -3.77 -14.20 31.07
C THR A 32 -2.31 -14.63 31.02
N ASN A 33 -2.03 -15.74 30.31
CA ASN A 33 -0.70 -16.31 30.15
C ASN A 33 -0.29 -16.43 28.66
N ASP A 34 0.98 -16.75 28.43
CA ASP A 34 1.59 -16.77 27.10
C ASP A 34 1.04 -17.86 26.17
N LEU A 35 0.63 -19.00 26.73
CA LEU A 35 0.00 -20.08 25.98
C LEU A 35 -1.39 -19.66 25.48
N GLU A 36 -2.18 -19.03 26.34
CA GLU A 36 -3.47 -18.46 25.97
C GLU A 36 -3.32 -17.35 24.92
N ARG A 37 -2.32 -16.48 25.03
CA ARG A 37 -2.06 -15.43 24.00
C ARG A 37 -1.77 -16.03 22.63
N SER A 38 -0.99 -17.10 22.60
CA SER A 38 -0.69 -17.85 21.38
C SER A 38 -1.95 -18.52 20.82
N SER A 39 -2.69 -19.24 21.67
CA SER A 39 -3.93 -19.94 21.29
C SER A 39 -4.97 -18.97 20.74
N THR A 40 -5.20 -17.83 21.43
CA THR A 40 -6.14 -16.79 21.01
C THR A 40 -5.77 -16.21 19.64
N SER A 41 -4.47 -16.01 19.36
CA SER A 41 -4.03 -15.53 18.05
C SER A 41 -4.30 -16.55 16.93
N PHE A 42 -4.18 -17.85 17.21
CA PHE A 42 -4.42 -18.90 16.21
C PHE A 42 -5.89 -19.23 15.98
N THR A 43 -6.69 -19.21 17.04
CA THR A 43 -8.09 -19.67 17.01
C THR A 43 -9.08 -18.56 16.67
N ASN A 44 -8.70 -17.30 16.84
CA ASN A 44 -9.54 -16.16 16.51
C ASN A 44 -9.44 -15.79 15.02
N PHE A 45 -10.58 -15.70 14.35
CA PHE A 45 -10.66 -15.36 12.92
C PHE A 45 -10.11 -13.98 12.56
N PHE A 46 -10.04 -13.01 13.47
CA PHE A 46 -9.44 -11.71 13.18
C PHE A 46 -7.96 -11.63 13.56
N LEU A 47 -7.49 -12.46 14.49
CA LEU A 47 -6.09 -12.43 14.92
C LEU A 47 -5.21 -13.43 14.15
N HIS A 48 -5.79 -14.42 13.45
CA HIS A 48 -5.01 -15.40 12.68
C HIS A 48 -4.22 -14.80 11.51
N ILE A 49 -4.65 -13.61 11.06
CA ILE A 49 -4.00 -12.82 10.01
C ILE A 49 -2.66 -12.29 10.52
N HIS A 50 -2.57 -11.97 11.81
CA HIS A 50 -1.35 -11.51 12.46
C HIS A 50 -0.41 -12.67 12.80
N PRO A 51 0.92 -12.44 12.77
CA PRO A 51 1.85 -13.38 13.41
C PRO A 51 1.59 -13.41 14.92
N VAL A 52 1.84 -14.53 15.59
CA VAL A 52 1.66 -14.63 17.05
C VAL A 52 2.60 -13.71 17.81
N LYS A 53 3.84 -13.61 17.32
CA LYS A 53 4.90 -12.77 17.89
C LYS A 53 5.55 -11.93 16.80
N VAL A 54 5.91 -10.70 17.16
CA VAL A 54 6.69 -9.79 16.31
C VAL A 54 7.96 -9.34 17.04
N HIS A 55 8.99 -9.01 16.26
CA HIS A 55 10.21 -8.45 16.82
C HIS A 55 9.96 -7.05 17.38
N LYS A 56 10.55 -6.70 18.54
CA LYS A 56 10.35 -5.38 19.17
C LYS A 56 10.67 -4.19 18.26
N ASN A 57 11.65 -4.33 17.36
CA ASN A 57 11.97 -3.27 16.39
C ASN A 57 10.83 -2.94 15.43
N THR A 58 9.87 -3.85 15.22
CA THR A 58 8.67 -3.62 14.41
C THR A 58 7.81 -2.50 15.01
N LEU A 59 7.77 -2.41 16.34
CA LEU A 59 6.97 -1.44 17.07
C LEU A 59 7.68 -0.10 17.28
N ARG A 60 8.93 0.06 16.81
CA ARG A 60 9.68 1.31 16.96
C ARG A 60 9.13 2.36 15.97
N PRO A 61 8.51 3.47 16.45
CA PRO A 61 7.87 4.44 15.57
C PRO A 61 8.83 5.06 14.57
N LEU A 62 10.02 5.46 15.01
CA LEU A 62 11.02 6.11 14.14
C LEU A 62 11.62 5.18 13.07
N TYR A 63 11.49 3.87 13.24
CA TYR A 63 12.06 2.91 12.31
C TYR A 63 11.12 2.60 11.14
N THR A 64 9.83 2.39 11.43
CA THR A 64 8.82 2.03 10.43
C THR A 64 8.02 3.23 9.96
N LEU A 65 7.95 4.28 10.80
CA LEU A 65 7.09 5.46 10.66
C LEU A 65 5.61 5.12 10.46
N GLY A 66 5.20 3.87 10.71
CA GLY A 66 3.87 3.37 10.40
C GLY A 66 3.48 3.40 8.92
N LEU A 67 4.38 3.78 8.00
CA LEU A 67 4.01 4.17 6.63
C LEU A 67 3.26 3.08 5.85
N GLY A 68 3.64 1.81 6.01
CA GLY A 68 2.95 0.70 5.34
C GLY A 68 1.55 0.41 5.90
N LEU A 69 1.32 0.69 7.19
CA LEU A 69 0.00 0.59 7.82
C LEU A 69 -0.86 1.80 7.46
N ILE A 70 -0.28 3.00 7.47
CA ILE A 70 -0.97 4.23 7.08
C ILE A 70 -1.46 4.10 5.62
N SER A 71 -0.63 3.63 4.69
CA SER A 71 -1.06 3.42 3.30
C SER A 71 -2.18 2.38 3.20
N PHE A 72 -2.10 1.28 3.95
CA PHE A 72 -3.18 0.29 4.00
C PHE A 72 -4.49 0.88 4.52
N PHE A 73 -4.47 1.66 5.60
CA PHE A 73 -5.68 2.28 6.13
C PHE A 73 -6.23 3.38 5.21
N LEU A 74 -5.38 4.15 4.53
CA LEU A 74 -5.81 5.07 3.48
C LEU A 74 -6.51 4.33 2.34
N PHE A 75 -5.98 3.17 1.94
CA PHE A 75 -6.65 2.32 0.96
C PHE A 75 -8.02 1.82 1.45
N VAL A 76 -8.14 1.40 2.71
CA VAL A 76 -9.43 0.99 3.29
C VAL A 76 -10.43 2.16 3.29
N ILE A 77 -10.00 3.36 3.68
CA ILE A 77 -10.83 4.57 3.62
C ILE A 77 -11.27 4.84 2.17
N LEU A 78 -10.36 4.75 1.21
CA LEU A 78 -10.66 4.93 -0.22
C LEU A 78 -11.70 3.92 -0.72
N VAL A 79 -11.57 2.64 -0.37
CA VAL A 79 -12.54 1.60 -0.78
C VAL A 79 -13.92 1.88 -0.18
N ILE A 80 -14.00 2.14 1.12
CA ILE A 80 -15.27 2.39 1.80
C ILE A 80 -15.93 3.65 1.23
N THR A 81 -15.20 4.76 1.16
CA THR A 81 -15.73 6.03 0.63
C THR A 81 -16.06 5.92 -0.86
N GLY A 82 -15.29 5.16 -1.64
CA GLY A 82 -15.54 4.92 -3.06
C GLY A 82 -16.83 4.16 -3.29
N ILE A 83 -17.07 3.07 -2.55
CA ILE A 83 -18.33 2.32 -2.59
C ILE A 83 -19.51 3.22 -2.24
N LEU A 84 -19.39 4.05 -1.21
CA LEU A 84 -20.44 5.00 -0.84
C LEU A 84 -20.71 6.04 -1.94
N LEU A 85 -19.67 6.55 -2.60
CA LEU A 85 -19.81 7.48 -3.72
C LEU A 85 -20.46 6.84 -4.95
N MET A 86 -20.27 5.53 -5.18
CA MET A 86 -20.90 4.81 -6.29
C MET A 86 -22.43 4.86 -6.24
N PHE A 87 -23.05 4.95 -5.06
CA PHE A 87 -24.51 5.07 -4.94
C PHE A 87 -25.07 6.40 -5.49
N TYR A 88 -24.24 7.44 -5.60
CA TYR A 88 -24.65 8.78 -6.03
C TYR A 88 -24.10 9.18 -7.41
N TYR A 89 -23.10 8.46 -7.91
CA TYR A 89 -22.40 8.80 -9.14
C TYR A 89 -23.00 8.09 -10.36
N VAL A 90 -23.16 8.83 -11.47
CA VAL A 90 -23.59 8.30 -12.77
C VAL A 90 -22.47 8.52 -13.78
N PRO A 91 -21.88 7.46 -14.38
CA PRO A 91 -20.79 7.58 -15.35
C PRO A 91 -21.32 7.99 -16.74
N SER A 92 -21.91 9.18 -16.85
CA SER A 92 -22.42 9.76 -18.10
C SER A 92 -21.86 11.16 -18.31
N THR A 93 -21.38 11.48 -19.51
CA THR A 93 -20.78 12.79 -19.82
C THR A 93 -21.77 13.95 -19.68
N THR A 94 -23.08 13.67 -19.72
CA THR A 94 -24.13 14.67 -19.53
C THR A 94 -24.56 14.86 -18.08
N GLN A 95 -24.14 13.98 -17.16
CA GLN A 95 -24.58 14.01 -15.76
C GLN A 95 -23.45 13.95 -14.74
N ALA A 96 -22.26 13.44 -15.10
CA ALA A 96 -21.17 13.15 -14.17
C ALA A 96 -20.76 14.40 -13.36
N TYR A 97 -20.65 15.53 -14.04
CA TYR A 97 -20.34 16.81 -13.42
C TYR A 97 -21.47 17.28 -12.48
N ASP A 98 -22.73 17.19 -12.90
CA ASP A 98 -23.88 17.56 -12.08
C ASP A 98 -23.97 16.69 -10.82
N ARG A 99 -23.64 15.40 -10.90
CA ARG A 99 -23.56 14.53 -9.71
C ARG A 99 -22.46 14.98 -8.73
N MET A 100 -21.39 15.62 -9.21
CA MET A 100 -20.41 16.23 -8.31
C MET A 100 -20.97 17.47 -7.59
N LEU A 101 -21.84 18.23 -8.25
CA LEU A 101 -22.54 19.36 -7.64
C LEU A 101 -23.59 18.90 -6.63
N ASP A 102 -24.36 17.85 -6.95
CA ASP A 102 -25.32 17.22 -6.04
C ASP A 102 -24.64 16.75 -4.75
N LEU A 103 -23.45 16.13 -4.86
CA LEU A 103 -22.65 15.72 -3.69
C LEU A 103 -22.22 16.91 -2.83
N ARG A 104 -22.04 18.10 -3.41
CA ARG A 104 -21.66 19.31 -2.68
C ARG A 104 -22.84 20.01 -2.01
N GLY A 105 -24.01 19.99 -2.64
CA GLY A 105 -25.17 20.77 -2.21
C GLY A 105 -26.29 19.96 -1.56
N SER A 106 -26.66 18.82 -2.15
CA SER A 106 -27.94 18.15 -1.87
C SER A 106 -27.79 16.87 -1.03
N VAL A 107 -26.66 16.18 -1.12
CA VAL A 107 -26.43 14.92 -0.40
C VAL A 107 -25.92 15.20 1.03
N ALA A 108 -26.62 14.66 2.03
CA ALA A 108 -26.18 14.76 3.42
C ALA A 108 -24.78 14.16 3.60
N PHE A 109 -23.86 14.95 4.19
CA PHE A 109 -22.44 14.61 4.33
C PHE A 109 -21.70 14.32 3.01
N GLY A 110 -22.28 14.61 1.84
CA GLY A 110 -21.71 14.34 0.52
C GLY A 110 -20.37 15.04 0.29
N THR A 111 -20.25 16.30 0.72
CA THR A 111 -19.01 17.07 0.67
C THR A 111 -17.90 16.41 1.47
N ILE A 112 -18.20 15.98 2.71
CA ILE A 112 -17.22 15.31 3.57
C ILE A 112 -16.79 13.99 2.94
N LEU A 113 -17.74 13.19 2.46
CA LEU A 113 -17.46 11.91 1.82
C LEU A 113 -16.54 12.07 0.60
N ARG A 114 -16.83 13.03 -0.27
CA ARG A 114 -16.02 13.37 -1.44
C ARG A 114 -14.63 13.87 -1.03
N ASN A 115 -14.56 14.76 -0.04
CA ASN A 115 -13.29 15.29 0.47
C ASN A 115 -12.42 14.18 1.06
N MET A 116 -13.01 13.28 1.87
CA MET A 116 -12.31 12.13 2.44
C MET A 116 -11.73 11.24 1.35
N HIS A 117 -12.50 10.92 0.31
CA HIS A 117 -12.01 10.12 -0.80
C HIS A 117 -10.85 10.83 -1.53
N ARG A 118 -11.00 12.12 -1.84
CA ARG A 118 -9.98 12.89 -2.55
C ARG A 118 -8.69 13.04 -1.74
N TRP A 119 -8.79 13.48 -0.49
CA TRP A 119 -7.64 13.70 0.36
C TRP A 119 -6.94 12.40 0.75
N SER A 120 -7.70 11.31 0.94
CA SER A 120 -7.10 9.98 1.13
C SER A 120 -6.30 9.53 -0.09
N ALA A 121 -6.74 9.86 -1.32
CA ALA A 121 -6.00 9.53 -2.53
C ALA A 121 -4.66 10.28 -2.59
N HIS A 122 -4.65 11.59 -2.32
CA HIS A 122 -3.41 12.37 -2.24
C HIS A 122 -2.48 11.86 -1.13
N GLY A 123 -3.04 11.59 0.06
CA GLY A 123 -2.31 11.01 1.18
C GLY A 123 -1.71 9.65 0.84
N MET A 124 -2.46 8.80 0.13
CA MET A 124 -2.02 7.45 -0.27
C MET A 124 -0.78 7.54 -1.16
N VAL A 125 -0.81 8.39 -2.19
CA VAL A 125 0.35 8.59 -3.08
C VAL A 125 1.57 9.09 -2.28
N ALA A 126 1.40 10.10 -1.43
CA ALA A 126 2.50 10.62 -0.61
C ALA A 126 3.09 9.56 0.33
N VAL A 127 2.24 8.82 1.04
CA VAL A 127 2.66 7.81 2.02
C VAL A 127 3.31 6.61 1.35
N VAL A 128 2.82 6.14 0.19
CA VAL A 128 3.45 5.04 -0.55
C VAL A 128 4.82 5.44 -1.09
N VAL A 129 4.98 6.67 -1.58
CA VAL A 129 6.30 7.18 -1.99
C VAL A 129 7.25 7.26 -0.80
N MET A 130 6.80 7.79 0.35
CA MET A 130 7.59 7.80 1.58
C MET A 130 7.95 6.38 2.03
N HIS A 131 7.01 5.43 1.91
CA HIS A 131 7.23 4.03 2.23
C HIS A 131 8.31 3.41 1.34
N LEU A 132 8.25 3.65 0.02
CA LEU A 132 9.28 3.24 -0.94
C LEU A 132 10.65 3.79 -0.54
N CYS A 133 10.74 5.11 -0.30
CA CYS A 133 11.98 5.77 0.13
C CYS A 133 12.55 5.12 1.39
N ARG A 134 11.70 4.88 2.42
CA ARG A 134 12.12 4.24 3.66
C ARG A 134 12.67 2.84 3.42
N VAL A 135 11.99 2.02 2.60
CA VAL A 135 12.42 0.64 2.30
C VAL A 135 13.71 0.63 1.49
N PHE A 136 13.87 1.56 0.54
CA PHE A 136 15.08 1.70 -0.26
C PHE A 136 16.28 2.15 0.57
N LEU A 137 16.13 3.23 1.33
CA LEU A 137 17.21 3.86 2.11
C LEU A 137 17.67 3.00 3.29
N THR A 138 16.78 2.16 3.83
CA THR A 138 17.16 1.17 4.86
C THR A 138 17.57 -0.18 4.28
N GLY A 139 17.50 -0.38 2.96
CA GLY A 139 17.91 -1.64 2.31
C GLY A 139 17.03 -2.82 2.70
N SER A 140 15.78 -2.56 3.09
CA SER A 140 14.81 -3.58 3.49
C SER A 140 14.40 -4.53 2.37
N TYR A 141 14.67 -4.16 1.10
CA TYR A 141 14.32 -4.96 -0.08
C TYR A 141 15.25 -6.15 -0.34
N LYS A 142 16.41 -6.21 0.34
CA LYS A 142 17.40 -7.26 0.13
C LYS A 142 16.88 -8.62 0.60
N LYS A 143 17.62 -9.68 0.27
CA LYS A 143 17.31 -11.07 0.64
C LYS A 143 16.88 -11.22 2.09
N PRO A 144 15.81 -11.98 2.41
CA PRO A 144 14.90 -12.75 1.53
C PRO A 144 13.66 -12.00 0.96
N ARG A 145 13.67 -10.66 0.91
CA ARG A 145 12.50 -9.80 0.59
C ARG A 145 12.48 -9.27 -0.84
N GLU A 146 13.27 -9.84 -1.74
CA GLU A 146 13.42 -9.34 -3.13
C GLU A 146 12.06 -9.34 -3.86
N PHE A 147 11.30 -10.43 -3.72
CA PHE A 147 9.98 -10.55 -4.33
C PHE A 147 8.98 -9.54 -3.74
N ASN A 148 9.04 -9.30 -2.42
CA ASN A 148 8.15 -8.33 -1.78
C ASN A 148 8.42 -6.90 -2.26
N TRP A 149 9.68 -6.58 -2.58
CA TRP A 149 10.05 -5.30 -3.16
C TRP A 149 9.51 -5.12 -4.59
N VAL A 150 9.67 -6.12 -5.46
CA VAL A 150 9.09 -6.10 -6.81
C VAL A 150 7.59 -5.87 -6.74
N LEU A 151 6.90 -6.59 -5.84
CA LEU A 151 5.48 -6.40 -5.59
C LEU A 151 5.16 -4.99 -5.07
N GLY A 152 6.01 -4.41 -4.22
CA GLY A 152 5.90 -3.03 -3.76
C GLY A 152 6.02 -2.00 -4.89
N VAL A 153 6.92 -2.21 -5.86
CA VAL A 153 7.03 -1.35 -7.05
C VAL A 153 5.77 -1.48 -7.92
N VAL A 154 5.25 -2.69 -8.11
CA VAL A 154 3.97 -2.90 -8.80
C VAL A 154 2.81 -2.20 -8.08
N LEU A 155 2.76 -2.29 -6.75
CA LEU A 155 1.75 -1.59 -5.93
C LEU A 155 1.85 -0.07 -6.07
N LEU A 156 3.05 0.50 -6.18
CA LEU A 156 3.24 1.93 -6.46
C LEU A 156 2.63 2.30 -7.82
N LEU A 157 2.93 1.53 -8.88
CA LEU A 157 2.37 1.78 -10.21
C LEU A 157 0.84 1.66 -10.23
N LEU A 158 0.30 0.64 -9.59
CA LEU A 158 -1.15 0.47 -9.44
C LEU A 158 -1.78 1.62 -8.64
N THR A 159 -1.10 2.13 -7.61
CA THR A 159 -1.58 3.29 -6.83
C THR A 159 -1.62 4.55 -7.68
N LEU A 160 -0.57 4.82 -8.47
CA LEU A 160 -0.54 5.95 -9.39
C LEU A 160 -1.62 5.83 -10.46
N LEU A 161 -1.82 4.63 -11.03
CA LEU A 161 -2.86 4.37 -12.01
C LEU A 161 -4.26 4.56 -11.41
N MET A 162 -4.50 4.02 -10.21
CA MET A 162 -5.75 4.16 -9.47
C MET A 162 -6.06 5.64 -9.18
N SER A 163 -5.04 6.42 -8.78
CA SER A 163 -5.17 7.85 -8.55
C SER A 163 -5.46 8.63 -9.84
N PHE A 164 -4.80 8.25 -10.94
CA PHE A 164 -5.07 8.83 -12.26
C PHE A 164 -6.51 8.56 -12.69
N THR A 165 -6.96 7.31 -12.72
CA THR A 165 -8.31 6.96 -13.21
C THR A 165 -9.42 7.59 -12.37
N GLY A 166 -9.23 7.73 -11.06
CA GLY A 166 -10.21 8.40 -10.18
C GLY A 166 -10.26 9.91 -10.38
N TYR A 167 -9.13 10.54 -10.72
CA TYR A 167 -9.07 11.97 -11.03
C TYR A 167 -9.91 12.34 -12.26
N LEU A 168 -10.18 11.39 -13.16
CA LEU A 168 -10.91 11.62 -14.40
C LEU A 168 -12.44 11.65 -14.22
N LEU A 169 -12.95 11.05 -13.15
CA LEU A 169 -14.38 10.80 -12.97
C LEU A 169 -15.24 12.05 -12.68
N PRO A 170 -14.76 13.11 -12.02
CA PRO A 170 -15.54 14.33 -11.84
C PRO A 170 -15.99 14.97 -13.15
N TRP A 171 -15.33 14.65 -14.27
CA TRP A 171 -15.62 15.18 -15.59
C TRP A 171 -15.67 16.71 -15.63
N ASP A 172 -14.73 17.33 -14.92
CA ASP A 172 -14.46 18.76 -14.98
C ASP A 172 -13.39 19.07 -16.04
N GLN A 173 -13.12 20.36 -16.26
CA GLN A 173 -12.24 20.78 -17.32
C GLN A 173 -10.82 20.18 -17.21
N LEU A 174 -10.24 20.10 -16.01
CA LEU A 174 -8.92 19.47 -15.82
C LEU A 174 -8.96 17.96 -16.05
N ALA A 175 -10.01 17.28 -15.60
CA ALA A 175 -10.19 15.85 -15.82
C ALA A 175 -10.20 15.50 -17.32
N PHE A 176 -10.98 16.20 -18.14
CA PHE A 176 -11.07 15.94 -19.58
C PHE A 176 -9.72 16.07 -20.29
N TRP A 177 -8.97 17.14 -20.03
CA TRP A 177 -7.65 17.33 -20.65
C TRP A 177 -6.60 16.36 -20.11
N ALA A 178 -6.70 15.93 -18.86
CA ALA A 178 -5.85 14.88 -18.31
C ALA A 178 -6.05 13.55 -19.05
N ILE A 179 -7.28 13.20 -19.46
CA ILE A 179 -7.53 12.02 -20.31
C ILE A 179 -6.82 12.17 -21.65
N THR A 180 -7.02 13.32 -22.32
CA THR A 180 -6.45 13.58 -23.64
C THR A 180 -4.93 13.46 -23.63
N VAL A 181 -4.26 14.10 -22.66
CA VAL A 181 -2.80 14.05 -22.52
C VAL A 181 -2.33 12.66 -22.09
N GLY A 182 -3.00 12.02 -21.12
CA GLY A 182 -2.62 10.69 -20.63
C GLY A 182 -2.73 9.61 -21.71
N ALA A 183 -3.82 9.62 -22.49
CA ALA A 183 -4.00 8.70 -23.61
C ALA A 183 -3.00 8.97 -24.74
N ALA A 184 -2.67 10.25 -25.00
CA ALA A 184 -1.63 10.61 -25.97
C ALA A 184 -0.24 10.09 -25.53
N ILE A 185 0.12 10.23 -24.24
CA ILE A 185 1.36 9.68 -23.69
C ILE A 185 1.40 8.16 -23.89
N ALA A 186 0.34 7.43 -23.55
CA ALA A 186 0.26 5.98 -23.77
C ALA A 186 0.49 5.60 -25.25
N GLY A 187 0.04 6.46 -26.18
CA GLY A 187 0.26 6.33 -27.62
C GLY A 187 1.72 6.34 -28.09
N TYR A 188 2.66 6.83 -27.26
CA TYR A 188 4.10 6.82 -27.58
C TYR A 188 4.80 5.51 -27.19
N ALA A 189 4.11 4.57 -26.54
CA ALA A 189 4.72 3.30 -26.16
C ALA A 189 5.09 2.50 -27.42
N PRO A 190 6.30 1.93 -27.48
CA PRO A 190 6.72 1.18 -28.65
C PRO A 190 5.84 -0.07 -28.83
N VAL A 191 5.68 -0.50 -30.08
CA VAL A 191 4.94 -1.71 -30.51
C VAL A 191 3.43 -1.62 -30.35
N ILE A 192 2.90 -1.34 -29.15
CA ILE A 192 1.46 -1.46 -28.82
C ILE A 192 0.80 -0.14 -28.38
N GLY A 193 1.51 0.99 -28.40
CA GLY A 193 1.03 2.25 -27.83
C GLY A 193 -0.26 2.78 -28.47
N LYS A 194 -0.38 2.72 -29.81
CA LYS A 194 -1.57 3.19 -30.52
C LYS A 194 -2.81 2.36 -30.23
N ASP A 195 -2.65 1.04 -30.10
CA ASP A 195 -3.74 0.13 -29.74
C ASP A 195 -4.20 0.37 -28.30
N ILE A 196 -3.26 0.57 -27.36
CA ILE A 196 -3.57 0.94 -25.97
C ILE A 196 -4.31 2.28 -25.92
N GLN A 197 -3.82 3.30 -26.64
CA GLN A 197 -4.46 4.61 -26.70
C GLN A 197 -5.91 4.49 -27.19
N PHE A 198 -6.15 3.76 -28.27
CA PHE A 198 -7.48 3.53 -28.81
C PHE A 198 -8.38 2.74 -27.84
N LEU A 199 -7.83 1.70 -27.20
CA LEU A 199 -8.54 0.90 -26.20
C LEU A 199 -8.95 1.72 -24.97
N LEU A 200 -8.10 2.63 -24.50
CA LEU A 200 -8.42 3.48 -23.35
C LEU A 200 -9.48 4.52 -23.68
N MET A 201 -9.42 5.15 -24.86
CA MET A 201 -10.38 6.19 -25.26
C MET A 201 -11.70 5.60 -25.76
N GLY A 202 -11.69 4.42 -26.37
CA GLY A 202 -12.89 3.79 -26.92
C GLY A 202 -13.48 4.46 -28.15
N GLY A 203 -12.73 5.37 -28.76
CA GLY A 203 -13.09 6.09 -29.96
C GLY A 203 -11.91 6.93 -30.45
N SER A 204 -12.15 7.73 -31.48
CA SER A 204 -11.17 8.68 -32.02
C SER A 204 -10.98 9.93 -31.14
N THR A 205 -11.94 10.21 -30.25
CA THR A 205 -11.94 11.35 -29.35
C THR A 205 -12.35 10.94 -27.93
N VAL A 206 -12.03 11.77 -26.95
CA VAL A 206 -12.45 11.58 -25.56
C VAL A 206 -13.95 11.86 -25.43
N GLY A 207 -14.70 10.91 -24.86
CA GLY A 207 -16.15 11.02 -24.73
C GLY A 207 -16.73 9.96 -23.78
N GLN A 208 -17.99 9.61 -23.98
CA GLN A 208 -18.76 8.69 -23.12
C GLN A 208 -18.08 7.34 -22.90
N GLU A 209 -17.53 6.75 -23.97
CA GLU A 209 -16.84 5.45 -23.90
C GLU A 209 -15.59 5.50 -23.02
N ALA A 210 -14.81 6.57 -23.12
CA ALA A 210 -13.63 6.78 -22.28
C ALA A 210 -14.03 6.86 -20.80
N LEU A 211 -15.04 7.68 -20.50
CA LEU A 211 -15.54 7.85 -19.13
C LEU A 211 -15.99 6.52 -18.50
N LEU A 212 -16.79 5.74 -19.23
CA LEU A 212 -17.28 4.45 -18.76
C LEU A 212 -16.13 3.47 -18.49
N ARG A 213 -15.14 3.40 -19.39
CA ARG A 213 -13.98 2.51 -19.23
C ARG A 213 -13.13 2.90 -18.03
N PHE A 214 -12.83 4.19 -17.87
CA PHE A 214 -12.08 4.67 -16.70
C PHE A 214 -12.85 4.47 -15.40
N TYR A 215 -14.18 4.64 -15.42
CA TYR A 215 -15.03 4.30 -14.28
C TYR A 215 -14.91 2.82 -13.90
N VAL A 216 -15.11 1.90 -14.84
CA VAL A 216 -15.01 0.44 -14.58
C VAL A 216 -13.61 0.04 -14.11
N LEU A 217 -12.56 0.61 -14.72
CA LEU A 217 -11.19 0.39 -14.28
C LEU A 217 -10.99 0.86 -12.84
N HIS A 218 -11.49 2.05 -12.50
CA HIS A 218 -11.30 2.64 -11.18
C HIS A 218 -12.11 1.96 -10.09
N VAL A 219 -13.37 1.58 -10.32
CA VAL A 219 -14.21 1.06 -9.24
C VAL A 219 -14.14 -0.47 -9.06
N ALA A 220 -13.74 -1.20 -10.10
CA ALA A 220 -13.74 -2.66 -10.07
C ALA A 220 -12.35 -3.26 -10.31
N VAL A 221 -11.77 -3.03 -11.49
CA VAL A 221 -10.57 -3.78 -11.94
C VAL A 221 -9.34 -3.43 -11.10
N LEU A 222 -9.04 -2.13 -10.95
CA LEU A 222 -7.84 -1.67 -10.24
C LEU A 222 -7.93 -1.91 -8.72
N PRO A 223 -9.07 -1.65 -8.03
CA PRO A 223 -9.21 -2.00 -6.62
C PRO A 223 -9.05 -3.49 -6.35
N ALA A 224 -9.60 -4.35 -7.22
CA ALA A 224 -9.46 -5.81 -7.08
C ALA A 224 -7.99 -6.23 -7.24
N ALA A 225 -7.30 -5.73 -8.27
CA ALA A 225 -5.88 -6.00 -8.49
C ALA A 225 -5.01 -5.50 -7.33
N LEU A 226 -5.27 -4.29 -6.84
CA LEU A 226 -4.54 -3.70 -5.71
C LEU A 226 -4.79 -4.49 -4.42
N THR A 227 -6.04 -4.90 -4.15
CA THR A 227 -6.40 -5.73 -2.98
C THR A 227 -5.65 -7.06 -2.99
N LEU A 228 -5.63 -7.75 -4.14
CA LEU A 228 -4.91 -9.00 -4.31
C LEU A 228 -3.40 -8.81 -4.09
N ALA A 229 -2.81 -7.78 -4.70
CA ALA A 229 -1.40 -7.48 -4.55
C ALA A 229 -1.04 -7.11 -3.10
N ILE A 230 -1.87 -6.33 -2.39
CA ILE A 230 -1.68 -6.01 -0.96
C ILE A 230 -1.73 -7.30 -0.11
N ALA A 231 -2.70 -8.19 -0.39
CA ALA A 231 -2.81 -9.46 0.34
C ALA A 231 -1.55 -10.32 0.17
N ILE A 232 -1.02 -10.43 -1.05
CA ILE A 232 0.24 -11.13 -1.33
C ILE A 232 1.42 -10.43 -0.64
N HIS A 233 1.44 -9.09 -0.62
CA HIS A 233 2.49 -8.28 0.00
C HIS A 233 2.57 -8.51 1.52
N PHE A 234 1.43 -8.45 2.23
CA PHE A 234 1.38 -8.76 3.65
C PHE A 234 1.70 -10.22 3.96
N TRP A 235 1.17 -11.15 3.15
CA TRP A 235 1.52 -12.56 3.28
C TRP A 235 3.03 -12.77 3.18
N ARG A 236 3.69 -12.12 2.21
CA ARG A 236 5.13 -12.27 1.99
C ARG A 236 5.95 -11.66 3.14
N ILE A 237 5.57 -10.50 3.66
CA ILE A 237 6.19 -9.93 4.88
C ILE A 237 6.16 -10.94 6.03
N ARG A 238 5.04 -11.64 6.24
CA ARG A 238 4.93 -12.66 7.29
C ARG A 238 5.83 -13.86 7.01
N LYS A 239 5.91 -14.32 5.76
CA LYS A 239 6.76 -15.46 5.37
C LYS A 239 8.25 -15.14 5.41
N ASP A 240 8.64 -13.88 5.22
CA ASP A 240 10.03 -13.42 5.27
C ASP A 240 10.54 -13.13 6.69
N GLY A 241 9.76 -13.48 7.72
CA GLY A 241 10.13 -13.28 9.13
C GLY A 241 9.81 -11.87 9.65
N GLY A 242 8.94 -11.13 8.98
CA GLY A 242 8.52 -9.78 9.36
C GLY A 242 9.37 -8.67 8.74
N LEU A 243 9.33 -7.49 9.35
CA LEU A 243 10.09 -6.33 8.88
C LEU A 243 11.60 -6.57 9.01
N SER A 244 12.38 -5.91 8.14
CA SER A 244 13.84 -5.92 8.25
C SER A 244 14.29 -5.33 9.60
N ARG A 245 15.49 -5.69 10.04
CA ARG A 245 16.10 -5.19 11.28
C ARG A 245 17.59 -4.94 11.08
N PRO A 246 18.21 -4.02 11.84
CA PRO A 246 19.66 -3.86 11.87
C PRO A 246 20.36 -5.17 12.29
N ALA A 247 21.59 -5.40 11.82
CA ALA A 247 22.33 -6.63 12.08
C ALA A 247 22.55 -6.94 13.58
N GLY A 248 22.64 -5.94 14.44
CA GLY A 248 22.80 -6.11 15.90
C GLY A 248 21.49 -6.13 16.69
N ALA A 249 20.34 -6.31 16.04
CA ALA A 249 19.04 -6.30 16.71
C ALA A 249 18.70 -7.60 17.43
N ASP A 250 19.27 -8.72 16.98
CA ASP A 250 19.15 -10.02 17.64
C ASP A 250 20.33 -10.21 18.61
N PRO A 251 20.11 -10.77 19.81
CA PRO A 251 21.20 -11.13 20.70
C PRO A 251 22.14 -12.12 20.01
N THR A 252 23.44 -12.00 20.26
CA THR A 252 24.39 -13.03 19.84
C THR A 252 23.95 -14.36 20.45
N PRO A 253 23.78 -15.44 19.66
CA PRO A 253 23.44 -16.73 20.23
C PRO A 253 24.49 -17.12 21.28
N PRO A 254 24.11 -17.81 22.36
CA PRO A 254 25.08 -18.33 23.33
C PRO A 254 26.18 -19.11 22.60
N MET A 255 27.44 -19.00 23.05
CA MET A 255 28.58 -19.68 22.40
C MET A 255 28.33 -21.18 22.19
N GLU A 256 27.62 -21.84 23.12
CA GLU A 256 27.18 -23.23 23.02
C GLU A 256 26.32 -23.52 21.78
N MET A 257 25.40 -22.62 21.43
CA MET A 257 24.54 -22.74 20.26
C MET A 257 25.31 -22.46 18.96
N MET A 258 26.24 -21.50 18.99
CA MET A 258 27.13 -21.25 17.84
C MET A 258 28.06 -22.45 17.59
N ALA A 259 28.61 -23.05 18.64
CA ALA A 259 29.41 -24.27 18.56
C ALA A 259 28.61 -25.45 18.00
N ALA A 260 27.33 -25.60 18.38
CA ALA A 260 26.44 -26.64 17.86
C ALA A 260 26.06 -26.45 16.37
N MET A 261 26.14 -25.22 15.84
CA MET A 261 25.90 -24.94 14.41
C MET A 261 27.12 -25.22 13.53
N THR A 262 28.33 -25.11 14.09
CA THR A 262 29.60 -25.33 13.38
C THR A 262 30.11 -26.77 13.45
N ASP A 263 29.58 -27.57 14.37
CA ASP A 263 30.00 -28.94 14.58
C ASP A 263 29.13 -29.88 13.71
N PRO A 264 29.68 -30.54 12.67
CA PRO A 264 28.95 -31.56 11.93
C PRO A 264 28.88 -32.81 12.82
N LYS A 265 28.10 -32.76 13.90
CA LYS A 265 27.97 -33.91 14.78
C LYS A 265 27.37 -35.09 14.01
N PRO A 266 27.98 -36.29 14.09
CA PRO A 266 27.50 -37.48 13.42
C PRO A 266 26.05 -37.78 13.84
N SER A 267 25.32 -38.43 12.94
CA SER A 267 23.92 -38.83 13.09
C SER A 267 23.53 -39.23 14.52
N LEU A 268 22.78 -38.36 15.20
CA LEU A 268 22.23 -38.60 16.54
C LEU A 268 20.99 -39.50 16.46
N LEU A 269 21.17 -40.73 16.00
CA LEU A 269 20.22 -41.80 16.29
C LEU A 269 20.88 -42.72 17.31
N GLU A 270 20.83 -42.33 18.57
CA GLU A 270 21.03 -43.27 19.66
C GLU A 270 19.88 -44.29 19.59
N GLY A 271 20.21 -45.56 19.40
CA GLY A 271 19.30 -46.65 19.03
C GLY A 271 18.23 -47.04 20.06
N ARG A 272 17.83 -46.15 20.97
CA ARG A 272 16.84 -46.42 22.02
C ARG A 272 15.77 -45.34 22.23
N LYS A 273 15.75 -44.26 21.45
CA LYS A 273 14.72 -43.21 21.57
C LYS A 273 13.84 -43.15 20.33
N THR A 274 12.52 -43.18 20.54
CA THR A 274 11.52 -42.95 19.51
C THR A 274 11.47 -41.46 19.21
N TYR A 275 12.03 -41.05 18.08
CA TYR A 275 11.96 -39.66 17.62
C TYR A 275 10.66 -39.47 16.84
N GLY A 276 9.89 -38.42 17.15
CA GLY A 276 8.84 -37.95 16.25
C GLY A 276 9.47 -37.50 14.92
N LEU A 277 8.73 -37.57 13.80
CA LEU A 277 9.19 -37.14 12.47
C LEU A 277 9.86 -35.75 12.48
N GLN A 278 9.43 -34.85 13.36
CA GLN A 278 10.02 -33.52 13.55
C GLN A 278 11.48 -33.53 14.06
N GLY A 279 11.94 -34.57 14.76
CA GLY A 279 13.32 -34.73 15.20
C GLY A 279 14.25 -35.33 14.13
N LEU A 280 13.68 -35.90 13.06
CA LEU A 280 14.38 -36.59 11.98
C LEU A 280 14.54 -35.75 10.72
N VAL A 281 13.72 -34.71 10.53
CA VAL A 281 13.82 -33.81 9.36
C VAL A 281 15.05 -32.91 9.50
N ARG A 282 16.14 -33.31 8.83
CA ARG A 282 17.33 -32.48 8.62
C ARG A 282 17.21 -31.76 7.28
N GLY A 283 17.27 -30.44 7.37
CA GLY A 283 17.25 -29.47 6.27
C GLY A 283 17.16 -28.08 6.90
N PRO A 284 17.46 -26.99 6.19
CA PRO A 284 17.15 -25.66 6.70
C PRO A 284 15.65 -25.66 6.97
N LEU A 285 15.26 -25.66 8.24
CA LEU A 285 13.89 -25.38 8.62
C LEU A 285 13.49 -24.16 7.79
N THR A 286 12.40 -24.26 7.05
CA THR A 286 11.85 -23.12 6.29
C THR A 286 11.48 -21.93 7.20
N LYS A 287 11.70 -22.06 8.51
CA LYS A 287 11.93 -20.98 9.47
C LYS A 287 13.42 -20.72 9.62
N VAL A 288 13.97 -19.85 8.77
CA VAL A 288 15.32 -19.28 8.89
C VAL A 288 15.56 -18.81 10.33
N ASN A 289 16.45 -19.48 11.09
CA ASN A 289 17.10 -19.01 12.32
C ASN A 289 16.23 -18.36 13.42
N ASN A 290 14.95 -18.69 13.56
CA ASN A 290 14.02 -17.95 14.43
C ASN A 290 13.58 -18.75 15.66
N ILE A 291 14.40 -18.75 16.71
CA ILE A 291 13.87 -18.31 18.01
C ILE A 291 14.38 -16.88 18.15
N PRO A 292 13.59 -15.87 17.76
CA PRO A 292 14.01 -14.50 18.00
C PRO A 292 13.81 -14.25 19.50
N ASP A 293 14.90 -14.38 20.24
CA ASP A 293 15.06 -13.65 21.49
C ASP A 293 14.81 -12.17 21.17
N ASN A 294 14.02 -11.48 22.00
CA ASN A 294 13.53 -10.11 21.76
C ASN A 294 12.25 -9.95 20.90
N THR A 295 11.34 -10.93 20.93
CA THR A 295 9.97 -10.77 20.43
C THR A 295 8.97 -10.36 21.50
N VAL A 296 7.84 -9.80 21.06
CA VAL A 296 6.64 -9.52 21.86
C VAL A 296 5.42 -10.14 21.19
N PHE A 297 4.42 -10.52 21.98
CA PHE A 297 3.15 -11.00 21.42
C PHE A 297 2.44 -9.88 20.67
N SER A 298 1.84 -10.24 19.53
CA SER A 298 1.06 -9.31 18.72
C SER A 298 -0.19 -8.85 19.45
N TRP A 299 -0.83 -9.76 20.20
CA TRP A 299 -1.87 -9.38 21.16
C TRP A 299 -1.25 -9.12 22.54
N PRO A 300 -1.51 -7.96 23.19
CA PRO A 300 -2.23 -6.80 22.66
C PRO A 300 -1.33 -5.80 21.91
N ASN A 301 0.00 -5.95 21.97
CA ASN A 301 0.95 -4.88 21.64
C ASN A 301 0.87 -4.38 20.20
N LEU A 302 1.00 -5.29 19.23
CA LEU A 302 0.94 -4.94 17.80
C LEU A 302 -0.46 -4.45 17.44
N PHE A 303 -1.49 -5.13 17.91
CA PHE A 303 -2.88 -4.76 17.63
C PHE A 303 -3.21 -3.34 18.11
N MET A 304 -2.78 -2.97 19.33
CA MET A 304 -2.98 -1.61 19.84
C MET A 304 -2.21 -0.56 19.04
N ALA A 305 -0.99 -0.88 18.60
CA ALA A 305 -0.22 0.01 17.74
C ALA A 305 -0.90 0.22 16.37
N GLU A 306 -1.41 -0.85 15.76
CA GLU A 306 -2.16 -0.79 14.50
C GLU A 306 -3.47 -0.01 14.64
N LEU A 307 -4.23 -0.26 15.71
CA LEU A 307 -5.46 0.46 16.02
C LEU A 307 -5.19 1.95 16.23
N PHE A 308 -4.13 2.29 16.95
CA PHE A 308 -3.72 3.68 17.14
C PHE A 308 -3.39 4.36 15.80
N VAL A 309 -2.62 3.70 14.93
CA VAL A 309 -2.30 4.23 13.60
C VAL A 309 -3.57 4.40 12.74
N PHE A 310 -4.51 3.46 12.81
CA PHE A 310 -5.79 3.55 12.11
C PHE A 310 -6.61 4.76 12.58
N VAL A 311 -6.83 4.89 13.89
CA VAL A 311 -7.62 5.99 14.47
C VAL A 311 -6.98 7.33 14.14
N MET A 312 -5.65 7.44 14.26
CA MET A 312 -4.94 8.67 13.90
C MET A 312 -5.05 9.00 12.41
N THR A 313 -4.92 8.00 11.52
CA THR A 313 -5.07 8.20 10.08
C THR A 313 -6.47 8.68 9.74
N LEU A 314 -7.50 8.04 10.30
CA LEU A 314 -8.90 8.42 10.10
C LEU A 314 -9.17 9.83 10.64
N ALA A 315 -8.68 10.16 11.84
CA ALA A 315 -8.85 11.47 12.44
C ALA A 315 -8.21 12.58 11.59
N VAL A 316 -6.98 12.37 11.12
CA VAL A 316 -6.29 13.34 10.24
C VAL A 316 -7.06 13.55 8.94
N ILE A 317 -7.50 12.48 8.27
CA ILE A 317 -8.28 12.59 7.04
C ILE A 317 -9.62 13.27 7.29
N LEU A 318 -10.31 12.96 8.39
CA LEU A 318 -11.58 13.57 8.74
C LEU A 318 -11.43 15.07 9.00
N VAL A 319 -10.44 15.46 9.81
CA VAL A 319 -10.14 16.88 10.07
C VAL A 319 -9.79 17.61 8.78
N LEU A 320 -8.92 17.04 7.95
CA LEU A 320 -8.55 17.62 6.66
C LEU A 320 -9.78 17.78 5.74
N SER A 321 -10.69 16.81 5.75
CA SER A 321 -11.91 16.82 4.94
C SER A 321 -12.98 17.80 5.42
N LEU A 322 -12.97 18.14 6.71
CA LEU A 322 -13.84 19.15 7.31
C LEU A 322 -13.29 20.57 7.07
N LEU A 323 -11.96 20.73 7.09
CA LEU A 323 -11.32 22.04 6.98
C LEU A 323 -11.10 22.48 5.53
N PHE A 324 -10.81 21.53 4.62
CA PHE A 324 -10.44 21.83 3.24
C PHE A 324 -11.34 21.10 2.25
N ASN A 325 -12.06 21.88 1.44
CA ASN A 325 -12.87 21.32 0.38
C ASN A 325 -12.01 20.86 -0.79
N ALA A 326 -12.27 19.66 -1.29
CA ALA A 326 -11.62 19.16 -2.49
C ALA A 326 -12.02 20.02 -3.70
N PRO A 327 -11.05 20.49 -4.51
CA PRO A 327 -11.32 21.34 -5.66
C PRO A 327 -12.18 20.60 -6.70
N LEU A 328 -12.97 21.36 -7.46
CA LEU A 328 -13.73 20.93 -8.63
C LEU A 328 -13.71 22.13 -9.56
N GLU A 329 -13.22 21.93 -10.76
CA GLU A 329 -13.12 22.98 -11.77
C GLU A 329 -14.45 23.20 -12.47
N GLU A 330 -14.50 24.16 -13.39
CA GLU A 330 -15.64 24.40 -14.25
C GLU A 330 -16.01 23.16 -15.10
N PRO A 331 -17.28 23.05 -15.54
CA PRO A 331 -17.71 21.99 -16.43
C PRO A 331 -16.90 22.00 -17.73
N VAL A 332 -16.80 20.84 -18.36
CA VAL A 332 -15.98 20.68 -19.57
C VAL A 332 -16.45 21.60 -20.69
N ASN A 333 -15.53 22.42 -21.18
CA ASN A 333 -15.68 23.24 -22.37
C ASN A 333 -14.51 22.99 -23.31
N VAL A 334 -14.73 22.16 -24.32
CA VAL A 334 -13.69 21.76 -25.29
C VAL A 334 -13.18 22.96 -26.10
N MET A 335 -13.99 24.02 -26.26
CA MET A 335 -13.62 25.22 -26.99
C MET A 335 -12.70 26.15 -26.19
N HIS A 336 -12.62 25.98 -24.87
CA HIS A 336 -11.83 26.82 -23.97
C HIS A 336 -10.95 25.96 -23.04
N PRO A 337 -9.86 25.37 -23.54
CA PRO A 337 -8.91 24.63 -22.70
C PRO A 337 -8.32 25.51 -21.59
N PRO A 338 -8.12 24.98 -20.37
CA PRO A 338 -7.51 25.72 -19.28
C PRO A 338 -6.04 25.98 -19.59
N ASN A 339 -5.56 27.18 -19.29
CA ASN A 339 -4.19 27.58 -19.60
C ASN A 339 -3.53 28.33 -18.43
N PRO A 340 -2.54 27.74 -17.73
CA PRO A 340 -1.98 26.40 -17.93
C PRO A 340 -2.85 25.28 -17.32
N ALA A 341 -2.97 24.15 -18.02
CA ALA A 341 -3.51 22.92 -17.45
C ALA A 341 -2.45 22.22 -16.60
N LYS A 342 -2.56 22.26 -15.27
CA LYS A 342 -1.60 21.63 -14.35
C LYS A 342 -2.12 20.27 -13.87
N ALA A 343 -1.32 19.23 -14.05
CA ALA A 343 -1.58 17.92 -13.49
C ALA A 343 -1.52 17.95 -11.95
N PRO A 344 -2.07 16.93 -11.27
CA PRO A 344 -1.85 16.75 -9.83
C PRO A 344 -0.37 16.80 -9.46
N TRP A 345 -0.06 17.27 -8.24
CA TRP A 345 1.32 17.51 -7.79
C TRP A 345 2.27 16.31 -8.00
N TYR A 346 1.79 15.08 -7.83
CA TYR A 346 2.57 13.85 -8.01
C TYR A 346 2.82 13.47 -9.48
N PHE A 347 2.13 14.11 -10.43
CA PHE A 347 2.36 13.98 -11.87
C PHE A 347 3.01 15.22 -12.49
N LEU A 348 3.11 16.35 -11.78
CA LEU A 348 3.73 17.56 -12.33
C LEU A 348 5.17 17.34 -12.79
N GLY A 349 5.96 16.57 -12.05
CA GLY A 349 7.33 16.24 -12.48
C GLY A 349 7.37 15.45 -13.80
N LEU A 350 6.38 14.58 -14.03
CA LEU A 350 6.23 13.87 -15.30
C LEU A 350 5.76 14.82 -16.41
N GLN A 351 4.76 15.66 -16.14
CA GLN A 351 4.25 16.64 -17.10
C GLN A 351 5.35 17.60 -17.56
N GLU A 352 6.19 18.04 -16.64
CA GLU A 352 7.33 18.90 -16.93
C GLU A 352 8.28 18.23 -17.93
N MET A 353 8.65 16.96 -17.72
CA MET A 353 9.49 16.23 -18.69
C MET A 353 8.77 16.02 -20.03
N VAL A 354 7.47 15.70 -20.02
CA VAL A 354 6.66 15.50 -21.24
C VAL A 354 6.60 16.77 -22.10
N SER A 355 6.64 17.95 -21.49
CA SER A 355 6.66 19.24 -22.21
C SER A 355 7.86 19.40 -23.15
N TYR A 356 8.99 18.73 -22.84
CA TYR A 356 10.19 18.74 -23.67
C TYR A 356 10.22 17.58 -24.68
N SER A 357 9.78 16.40 -24.25
CA SER A 357 9.68 15.22 -25.11
C SER A 357 8.64 14.25 -24.57
N ALA A 358 7.56 14.03 -25.33
CA ALA A 358 6.47 13.16 -24.89
C ALA A 358 6.94 11.72 -24.66
N PHE A 359 7.80 11.18 -25.54
CA PHE A 359 8.35 9.85 -25.37
C PHE A 359 9.29 9.76 -24.16
N TRP A 360 10.33 10.61 -24.09
CA TRP A 360 11.31 10.50 -23.01
C TRP A 360 10.73 10.86 -21.65
N GLY A 361 9.91 11.91 -21.57
CA GLY A 361 9.28 12.34 -20.33
C GLY A 361 8.16 11.44 -19.86
N GLY A 362 7.36 10.90 -20.79
CA GLY A 362 6.20 10.08 -20.46
C GLY A 362 6.51 8.59 -20.27
N ILE A 363 7.49 8.06 -21.01
CA ILE A 363 7.74 6.61 -21.10
C ILE A 363 9.20 6.26 -20.82
N GLY A 364 10.14 6.90 -21.52
CA GLY A 364 11.55 6.54 -21.47
C GLY A 364 12.15 6.66 -20.08
N VAL A 365 12.20 7.88 -19.53
CA VAL A 365 12.79 8.16 -18.21
C VAL A 365 12.03 7.46 -17.08
N PRO A 366 10.68 7.54 -16.98
CA PRO A 366 9.94 6.79 -15.96
C PRO A 366 10.15 5.27 -16.08
N GLY A 367 10.17 4.73 -17.30
CA GLY A 367 10.39 3.30 -17.56
C GLY A 367 11.77 2.83 -17.12
N ILE A 368 12.82 3.61 -17.40
CA ILE A 368 14.18 3.33 -16.91
C ILE A 368 14.22 3.36 -15.38
N PHE A 369 13.62 4.38 -14.75
CA PHE A 369 13.60 4.50 -13.29
C PHE A 369 12.89 3.30 -12.64
N VAL A 370 11.70 2.93 -13.13
CA VAL A 370 10.97 1.75 -12.66
C VAL A 370 11.77 0.47 -12.89
N GLY A 371 12.41 0.32 -14.06
CA GLY A 371 13.28 -0.82 -14.36
C GLY A 371 14.45 -0.95 -13.39
N LEU A 372 15.12 0.16 -13.06
CA LEU A 372 16.19 0.20 -12.06
C LEU A 372 15.68 -0.17 -10.67
N LEU A 373 14.49 0.29 -10.27
CA LEU A 373 13.87 -0.13 -9.01
C LEU A 373 13.59 -1.63 -9.01
N LEU A 374 12.99 -2.19 -10.06
CA LEU A 374 12.70 -3.63 -10.15
C LEU A 374 13.98 -4.48 -10.10
N LEU A 375 15.06 -4.00 -10.72
CA LEU A 375 16.35 -4.69 -10.75
C LEU A 375 17.20 -4.48 -9.49
N ALA A 376 16.91 -3.46 -8.68
CA ALA A 376 17.69 -3.09 -7.49
C ALA A 376 18.05 -4.27 -6.56
N PRO A 377 17.11 -5.15 -6.13
CA PRO A 377 17.46 -6.28 -5.25
C PRO A 377 18.39 -7.30 -5.90
N TYR A 378 18.38 -7.41 -7.23
CA TYR A 378 19.19 -8.39 -7.97
C TYR A 378 20.60 -7.86 -8.28
N LEU A 379 20.74 -6.53 -8.29
CA LEU A 379 22.02 -5.82 -8.44
C LEU A 379 22.71 -5.61 -7.07
N ASP A 380 21.98 -5.19 -6.03
CA ASP A 380 22.52 -4.97 -4.68
C ASP A 380 22.45 -6.26 -3.81
N ARG A 381 23.32 -7.23 -4.12
CA ARG A 381 23.34 -8.55 -3.46
C ARG A 381 24.02 -8.57 -2.08
N SER A 382 24.73 -7.51 -1.70
CA SER A 382 25.47 -7.48 -0.44
C SER A 382 24.52 -7.51 0.76
N PRO A 383 24.71 -8.35 1.78
CA PRO A 383 23.87 -8.34 2.98
C PRO A 383 24.15 -7.13 3.89
N LYS A 384 25.17 -6.32 3.59
CA LYS A 384 25.54 -5.16 4.40
C LYS A 384 24.53 -4.01 4.25
N GLY A 385 24.37 -3.26 5.34
CA GLY A 385 23.51 -2.08 5.38
C GLY A 385 22.00 -2.35 5.46
N VAL A 386 21.58 -3.60 5.69
CA VAL A 386 20.16 -3.94 5.86
C VAL A 386 19.66 -3.41 7.21
N GLY A 387 18.53 -2.72 7.16
CA GLY A 387 17.85 -2.16 8.32
C GLY A 387 18.52 -0.94 8.93
N THR A 388 19.56 -0.37 8.31
CA THR A 388 20.21 0.86 8.75
C THR A 388 19.95 2.00 7.77
N TRP A 389 19.49 3.14 8.27
CA TRP A 389 19.28 4.33 7.46
C TRP A 389 20.60 4.84 6.90
N PHE A 390 20.62 5.18 5.61
CA PHE A 390 21.77 5.79 4.92
C PHE A 390 23.09 5.04 5.15
N SER A 391 23.05 3.70 5.07
CA SER A 391 24.25 2.88 5.24
C SER A 391 25.39 3.32 4.30
N ARG A 392 26.60 3.45 4.88
CA ARG A 392 27.84 3.76 4.14
C ARG A 392 28.19 2.68 3.11
N ASP A 393 27.78 1.44 3.35
CA ASP A 393 27.99 0.33 2.41
C ASP A 393 27.15 0.47 1.12
N ARG A 394 26.20 1.42 1.09
CA ARG A 394 25.23 1.61 0.00
C ARG A 394 25.24 3.04 -0.53
N LEU A 395 26.34 3.78 -0.37
CA LEU A 395 26.46 5.17 -0.78
C LEU A 395 26.07 5.38 -2.24
N LEU A 396 26.64 4.61 -3.17
CA LEU A 396 26.33 4.75 -4.60
C LEU A 396 24.82 4.59 -4.90
N ALA A 397 24.22 3.51 -4.41
CA ALA A 397 22.79 3.25 -4.62
C ALA A 397 21.90 4.32 -3.99
N ASN A 398 22.22 4.75 -2.76
CA ASN A 398 21.49 5.80 -2.07
C ASN A 398 21.63 7.16 -2.77
N THR A 399 22.83 7.51 -3.24
CA THR A 399 23.07 8.76 -3.96
C THR A 399 22.30 8.79 -5.28
N ILE A 400 22.39 7.73 -6.10
CA ILE A 400 21.63 7.65 -7.37
C ILE A 400 20.14 7.81 -7.11
N PHE A 401 19.59 7.07 -6.15
CA PHE A 401 18.16 7.13 -5.82
C PHE A 401 17.73 8.52 -5.33
N LEU A 402 18.51 9.14 -4.44
CA LEU A 402 18.23 10.48 -3.92
C LEU A 402 18.36 11.55 -5.00
N THR A 403 19.30 11.41 -5.95
CA THR A 403 19.41 12.32 -7.10
C THR A 403 18.15 12.26 -7.97
N PHE A 404 17.65 11.06 -8.30
CA PHE A 404 16.39 10.92 -9.04
C PHE A 404 15.20 11.53 -8.29
N LEU A 405 15.11 11.27 -6.97
CA LEU A 405 14.05 11.81 -6.14
C LEU A 405 14.11 13.34 -6.09
N LEU A 406 15.29 13.91 -5.88
CA LEU A 406 15.50 15.35 -5.81
C LEU A 406 15.20 16.03 -7.16
N ALA A 407 15.66 15.45 -8.27
CA ALA A 407 15.33 15.94 -9.61
C ALA A 407 13.82 15.97 -9.85
N ASN A 408 13.10 14.91 -9.46
CA ASN A 408 11.64 14.87 -9.57
C ASN A 408 10.97 15.96 -8.71
N VAL A 409 11.42 16.15 -7.46
CA VAL A 409 10.91 17.23 -6.59
C VAL A 409 11.17 18.61 -7.19
N ILE A 410 12.35 18.83 -7.77
CA ILE A 410 12.68 20.10 -8.46
C ILE A 410 11.72 20.33 -9.63
N PHE A 411 11.45 19.31 -10.46
CA PHE A 411 10.48 19.44 -11.55
C PHE A 411 9.04 19.68 -11.06
N VAL A 412 8.64 19.07 -9.95
CA VAL A 412 7.34 19.37 -9.31
C VAL A 412 7.30 20.84 -8.86
N ILE A 413 8.35 21.36 -8.24
CA ILE A 413 8.45 22.77 -7.82
C ILE A 413 8.38 23.71 -9.03
N ILE A 414 9.14 23.42 -10.09
CA ILE A 414 9.12 24.20 -11.34
C ILE A 414 7.71 24.21 -11.95
N GLY A 415 7.09 23.03 -12.11
CA GLY A 415 5.73 22.90 -12.64
C GLY A 415 4.68 23.61 -11.79
N THR A 416 4.87 23.62 -10.46
CA THR A 416 3.93 24.25 -9.53
C THR A 416 4.04 25.78 -9.59
N PHE A 417 5.24 26.33 -9.41
CA PHE A 417 5.43 27.76 -9.13
C PHE A 417 5.98 28.58 -10.30
N PHE A 418 6.65 27.95 -11.26
CA PHE A 418 7.38 28.65 -12.33
C PHE A 418 6.79 28.41 -13.73
N ARG A 419 5.71 27.63 -13.86
CA ARG A 419 4.99 27.43 -15.13
C ARG A 419 3.71 28.25 -15.18
N GLY A 420 3.65 29.16 -16.16
CA GLY A 420 2.53 30.05 -16.46
C GLY A 420 1.81 29.68 -17.77
N PRO A 421 1.07 30.62 -18.38
CA PRO A 421 0.35 30.39 -19.63
C PRO A 421 1.26 29.84 -20.74
N ASN A 422 0.71 28.94 -21.55
CA ASN A 422 1.39 28.19 -22.61
C ASN A 422 2.59 27.36 -22.12
N TRP A 423 2.57 26.97 -20.84
CA TRP A 423 3.68 26.31 -20.16
C TRP A 423 4.99 27.13 -20.17
N ALA A 424 4.89 28.45 -20.38
CA ALA A 424 6.04 29.34 -20.36
C ALA A 424 6.63 29.43 -18.96
N PHE A 425 7.95 29.60 -18.89
CA PHE A 425 8.61 29.85 -17.62
C PHE A 425 8.28 31.28 -17.16
N VAL A 426 7.78 31.41 -15.95
CA VAL A 426 7.42 32.69 -15.32
C VAL A 426 8.13 32.82 -13.98
N THR A 427 8.62 34.03 -13.67
CA THR A 427 9.09 34.33 -12.32
C THR A 427 7.88 34.58 -11.43
N PRO A 428 7.79 33.94 -10.25
CA PRO A 428 6.66 34.13 -9.34
C PRO A 428 6.63 35.50 -8.63
N TRP A 429 7.49 36.44 -9.05
CA TRP A 429 7.62 37.80 -8.53
C TRP A 429 7.75 38.81 -9.66
#